data_AF-A0A7K1L264-F1
#
_entry.id   AF-A0A7K1L264-F1
#
_cell.length_a   1.000
_cell.length_b   1.000
_cell.length_c   1.000
_cell.angle_alpha   90.00
_cell.angle_beta   90.00
_cell.angle_gamma   90.00
#
_symmetry.space_group_name_H-M   'P 1'
#
loop_
_entity.id
_entity.type
_entity.pdbx_description
1 polymer ?
#
loop_
_entity_poly.entity_id
_entity_poly.type
_entity_poly.pdbx_seq_one_letter_code
_entity_poly.pdbx_strand_id
1 'polypeptide(L)'
;MIRDLPPVDLTSAAGVAAARGRPDVRVLEVSLADLASGTAVPRGKQEPLTWLRVRPTGAELDGGPWPGDDALGALPAAGVVGLTLEAPALPRAPWLIAFLVRATSFQLPLEWGGPVADLPCGLLFHLAPPAFGDEVAGKWRAAHRYGQCYWRRGPGFAAVQDLREDPGAHFVIHEPGLLALFHRLADPVEVADLGADDRAHLRDLLDARLAVELGGVAVGLPYRLRRWPAPVIDF
;
A
#
# COMPACT_ATOMS: atom_id res chain seq x y z
N MET A 1 22.52 27.27 -17.88
CA MET A 1 23.46 26.23 -17.40
C MET A 1 22.61 25.16 -16.72
N ILE A 2 22.12 24.18 -17.47
CA ILE A 2 21.35 23.06 -16.93
C ILE A 2 22.37 22.12 -16.31
N ARG A 3 22.33 21.94 -14.98
CA ARG A 3 23.21 20.98 -14.31
C ARG A 3 22.62 19.60 -14.54
N ASP A 4 23.28 18.79 -15.37
CA ASP A 4 23.08 17.33 -15.41
C ASP A 4 23.54 16.75 -14.07
N LEU A 5 22.65 16.78 -13.09
CA LEU A 5 22.83 15.99 -11.88
C LEU A 5 22.32 14.58 -12.18
N PRO A 6 23.08 13.52 -11.87
CA PRO A 6 22.63 12.15 -12.09
C PRO A 6 21.30 11.92 -11.38
N PRO A 7 20.39 11.11 -11.93
CA PRO A 7 19.14 10.78 -11.26
C PRO A 7 19.46 10.19 -9.89
N VAL A 8 18.91 10.78 -8.83
CA VAL A 8 18.99 10.17 -7.51
C VAL A 8 17.87 9.15 -7.44
N ASP A 9 18.26 7.90 -7.24
CA ASP A 9 17.33 6.88 -6.80
C ASP A 9 16.82 7.32 -5.43
N LEU A 10 15.58 7.80 -5.35
CA LEU A 10 14.99 8.16 -4.06
C LEU A 10 14.32 6.97 -3.39
N THR A 11 14.32 5.78 -4.01
CA THR A 11 13.65 4.57 -3.49
C THR A 11 14.50 3.75 -2.53
N SER A 12 15.69 4.25 -2.17
CA SER A 12 16.52 3.68 -1.12
C SER A 12 16.93 4.71 -0.06
N ALA A 13 17.05 4.27 1.20
CA ALA A 13 17.46 5.12 2.31
C ALA A 13 18.82 5.80 2.06
N ALA A 14 19.72 5.11 1.33
CA ALA A 14 20.99 5.67 0.87
C ALA A 14 20.77 6.80 -0.16
N GLY A 15 19.83 6.61 -1.08
CA GLY A 15 19.38 7.60 -2.03
C GLY A 15 18.70 8.82 -1.40
N VAL A 16 17.82 8.61 -0.43
CA VAL A 16 17.22 9.69 0.39
C VAL A 16 18.30 10.44 1.17
N ALA A 17 19.29 9.74 1.74
CA ALA A 17 20.42 10.37 2.41
C ALA A 17 21.27 11.20 1.43
N ALA A 18 21.54 10.69 0.24
CA ALA A 18 22.24 11.41 -0.83
C ALA A 18 21.46 12.63 -1.32
N ALA A 19 20.13 12.58 -1.28
CA ALA A 19 19.24 13.66 -1.68
C ALA A 19 19.24 14.86 -0.72
N ARG A 20 19.63 14.69 0.56
CA ARG A 20 19.65 15.78 1.56
C ARG A 20 20.57 16.95 1.18
N GLY A 21 21.57 16.70 0.33
CA GLY A 21 22.48 17.74 -0.19
C GLY A 21 22.03 18.39 -1.49
N ARG A 22 20.88 17.99 -2.05
CA ARG A 22 20.41 18.45 -3.37
C ARG A 22 19.35 19.54 -3.25
N PRO A 23 19.46 20.65 -4.00
CA PRO A 23 18.49 21.74 -3.94
C PRO A 23 17.15 21.40 -4.61
N ASP A 24 17.10 20.36 -5.44
CA ASP A 24 15.92 19.93 -6.19
C ASP A 24 15.10 18.83 -5.48
N VAL A 25 15.60 18.31 -4.34
CA VAL A 25 14.90 17.33 -3.53
C VAL A 25 14.82 17.79 -2.08
N ARG A 26 13.61 17.78 -1.53
CA ARG A 26 13.32 18.10 -0.13
C ARG A 26 12.90 16.83 0.59
N VAL A 27 13.53 16.55 1.73
CA VAL A 27 13.06 15.48 2.64
C VAL A 27 12.26 16.13 3.76
N LEU A 28 11.01 15.71 3.93
CA LEU A 28 10.11 16.22 4.98
C LEU A 28 9.82 15.12 5.99
N GLU A 29 10.09 15.41 7.26
CA GLU A 29 9.64 14.57 8.36
C GLU A 29 8.19 14.93 8.71
N VAL A 30 7.32 13.93 8.77
CA VAL A 30 5.89 14.08 9.05
C VAL A 30 5.42 12.99 10.00
N SER A 31 4.43 13.28 10.85
CA SER A 31 3.78 12.26 11.67
C SER A 31 2.83 11.41 10.83
N LEU A 32 2.41 10.24 11.34
CA LEU A 32 1.38 9.43 10.66
C LEU A 32 0.04 10.17 10.64
N ALA A 33 -0.29 10.88 11.73
CA ALA A 33 -1.49 11.70 11.83
C ALA A 33 -1.53 12.88 10.83
N ASP A 34 -0.40 13.57 10.61
CA ASP A 34 -0.32 14.66 9.62
C ASP A 34 -0.48 14.12 8.20
N LEU A 35 0.12 12.96 7.93
CA LEU A 35 -0.04 12.29 6.64
C LEU A 35 -1.50 11.90 6.41
N ALA A 36 -2.16 11.31 7.41
CA ALA A 36 -3.53 10.85 7.30
C ALA A 36 -4.56 11.97 7.18
N SER A 37 -4.32 13.11 7.84
CA SER A 37 -5.15 14.31 7.70
C SER A 37 -4.86 15.13 6.45
N GLY A 38 -3.79 14.81 5.72
CA GLY A 38 -3.36 15.53 4.51
C GLY A 38 -2.81 16.93 4.78
N THR A 39 -2.53 17.26 6.05
CA THR A 39 -1.97 18.57 6.47
C THR A 39 -0.47 18.67 6.21
N ALA A 40 0.22 17.53 6.12
CA ALA A 40 1.68 17.44 5.94
C ALA A 40 2.17 17.80 4.52
N VAL A 41 1.25 18.05 3.60
CA VAL A 41 1.54 18.08 2.17
C VAL A 41 1.68 19.53 1.68
N PRO A 42 2.87 19.95 1.21
CA PRO A 42 3.07 21.31 0.70
C PRO A 42 2.16 21.62 -0.48
N ARG A 43 1.71 22.87 -0.59
CA ARG A 43 0.84 23.33 -1.69
C ARG A 43 1.59 24.37 -2.52
N GLY A 44 2.17 23.96 -3.64
CA GLY A 44 2.87 24.90 -4.54
C GLY A 44 3.30 24.28 -5.87
N LYS A 45 3.18 25.04 -6.97
CA LYS A 45 3.54 24.60 -8.34
C LYS A 45 5.05 24.68 -8.66
N GLN A 46 5.87 25.21 -7.76
CA GLN A 46 7.32 25.45 -7.97
C GLN A 46 8.19 24.85 -6.86
N GLU A 47 7.66 23.89 -6.09
CA GLU A 47 8.43 23.26 -5.02
C GLU A 47 9.32 22.13 -5.55
N PRO A 48 10.49 21.91 -4.90
CA PRO A 48 11.35 20.76 -5.18
C PRO A 48 10.58 19.43 -4.98
N LEU A 49 11.07 18.37 -5.64
CA LEU A 49 10.52 17.03 -5.45
C LEU A 49 10.60 16.67 -3.97
N THR A 50 9.49 16.20 -3.40
CA THR A 50 9.40 15.98 -1.96
C THR A 50 9.39 14.48 -1.65
N TRP A 51 10.29 14.06 -0.76
CA TRP A 51 10.28 12.73 -0.16
C TRP A 51 9.80 12.82 1.28
N LEU A 52 8.77 12.07 1.63
CA LEU A 52 8.22 12.06 2.99
C LEU A 52 8.93 11.00 3.85
N ARG A 53 9.21 11.34 5.10
CA ARG A 53 9.73 10.40 6.10
C ARG A 53 8.76 10.36 7.28
N VAL A 54 8.09 9.24 7.44
CA VAL A 54 7.08 9.01 8.48
C VAL A 54 7.72 8.19 9.60
N ARG A 55 7.67 8.71 10.82
CA ARG A 55 8.14 8.03 12.03
C ARG A 55 6.98 7.86 13.00
N PRO A 56 6.15 6.84 12.82
CA PRO A 56 5.03 6.62 13.72
C PRO A 56 5.53 6.22 15.11
N THR A 57 4.85 6.72 16.12
CA THR A 57 4.96 6.24 17.50
C THR A 57 4.32 4.87 17.64
N GLY A 58 4.66 4.11 18.69
CA GLY A 58 4.02 2.80 18.95
C GLY A 58 2.49 2.88 19.02
N ALA A 59 1.95 3.94 19.63
CA ALA A 59 0.51 4.16 19.70
C ALA A 59 -0.13 4.40 18.31
N GLU A 60 0.55 5.12 17.42
CA GLU A 60 0.08 5.32 16.03
C GLU A 60 0.08 4.02 15.23
N LEU A 61 1.02 3.12 15.52
CA LEU A 61 1.13 1.81 14.87
C LEU A 61 0.01 0.83 15.26
N ASP A 62 -0.54 0.96 16.48
CA ASP A 62 -1.52 0.03 17.04
C ASP A 62 -2.98 0.35 16.68
N GLY A 63 -3.25 1.58 16.24
CA GLY A 63 -4.59 2.03 15.88
C GLY A 63 -4.69 3.50 15.50
N GLY A 64 -3.55 4.13 15.18
CA GLY A 64 -3.52 5.53 14.75
C GLY A 64 -4.26 5.75 13.44
N PRO A 65 -4.53 7.01 13.07
CA PRO A 65 -5.16 7.33 11.80
C PRO A 65 -4.19 6.99 10.67
N TRP A 66 -4.39 5.84 10.02
CA TRP A 66 -3.65 5.50 8.81
C TRP A 66 -4.18 6.30 7.63
N PRO A 67 -3.32 6.73 6.69
CA PRO A 67 -3.77 7.51 5.55
C PRO A 67 -4.70 6.70 4.64
N GLY A 68 -5.87 7.28 4.38
CA GLY A 68 -6.84 6.76 3.42
C GLY A 68 -6.51 7.14 1.98
N ASP A 69 -7.44 6.81 1.08
CA ASP A 69 -7.30 7.06 -0.36
C ASP A 69 -7.09 8.54 -0.70
N ASP A 70 -7.81 9.45 -0.04
CA ASP A 70 -7.73 10.89 -0.32
C ASP A 70 -6.37 11.47 0.05
N ALA A 71 -5.83 11.06 1.21
CA ALA A 71 -4.53 11.47 1.70
C ALA A 71 -3.41 11.03 0.74
N LEU A 72 -3.36 9.75 0.36
CA LEU A 72 -2.34 9.26 -0.56
C LEU A 72 -2.55 9.74 -2.00
N GLY A 73 -3.80 9.91 -2.43
CA GLY A 73 -4.14 10.41 -3.77
C GLY A 73 -3.74 11.87 -3.99
N ALA A 74 -3.67 12.68 -2.94
CA ALA A 74 -3.23 14.08 -3.01
C ALA A 74 -1.70 14.23 -3.14
N LEU A 75 -0.91 13.23 -2.72
CA LEU A 75 0.56 13.31 -2.66
C LEU A 75 1.21 13.66 -4.02
N PRO A 76 0.88 13.00 -5.15
CA PRO A 76 1.55 13.31 -6.42
C PRO A 76 1.25 14.73 -6.90
N ALA A 77 0.04 15.24 -6.67
CA ALA A 77 -0.35 16.60 -7.05
C ALA A 77 0.39 17.68 -6.25
N ALA A 78 0.95 17.31 -5.11
CA ALA A 78 1.78 18.15 -4.26
C ALA A 78 3.28 17.99 -4.49
N GLY A 79 3.69 17.24 -5.52
CA GLY A 79 5.11 17.01 -5.82
C GLY A 79 5.80 16.00 -4.90
N VAL A 80 5.02 15.21 -4.14
CA VAL A 80 5.58 14.10 -3.38
C VAL A 80 5.87 12.93 -4.32
N VAL A 81 7.11 12.46 -4.30
CA VAL A 81 7.61 11.41 -5.21
C VAL A 81 7.81 10.06 -4.53
N GLY A 82 7.68 10.00 -3.21
CA GLY A 82 7.73 8.76 -2.45
C GLY A 82 7.79 8.99 -0.94
N LEU A 83 7.89 7.89 -0.20
CA LEU A 83 7.76 7.87 1.24
C LEU A 83 8.65 6.80 1.87
N THR A 84 9.28 7.13 3.00
CA THR A 84 9.87 6.15 3.92
C THR A 84 8.99 6.03 5.17
N LEU A 85 8.61 4.79 5.51
CA LEU A 85 7.98 4.43 6.78
C LEU A 85 9.03 3.83 7.71
N GLU A 86 9.43 4.60 8.71
CA GLU A 86 10.41 4.20 9.72
C GLU A 86 9.73 3.83 11.03
N ALA A 87 9.29 2.59 11.11
CA ALA A 87 8.68 2.06 12.30
C ALA A 87 9.72 1.31 13.14
N PRO A 88 9.91 1.65 14.44
CA PRO A 88 10.87 0.95 15.31
C PRO A 88 10.47 -0.51 15.59
N ALA A 89 9.18 -0.83 15.42
CA ALA A 89 8.61 -2.16 15.34
C ALA A 89 7.57 -2.16 14.23
N LEU A 90 7.28 -3.31 13.60
CA LEU A 90 6.24 -3.34 12.58
C LEU A 90 4.86 -3.05 13.21
N PRO A 91 3.97 -2.31 12.50
CA PRO A 91 2.60 -2.09 12.93
C PRO A 91 1.82 -3.39 13.14
N ARG A 92 0.65 -3.30 13.79
CA ARG A 92 -0.32 -4.40 13.74
C ARG A 92 -0.56 -4.76 12.27
N ALA A 93 -0.32 -6.03 11.95
CA ALA A 93 -0.22 -6.51 10.58
C ALA A 93 -1.39 -6.08 9.65
N PRO A 94 -2.67 -6.06 10.08
CA PRO A 94 -3.77 -5.63 9.21
C PRO A 94 -3.64 -4.18 8.71
N TRP A 95 -3.22 -3.24 9.56
CA TRP A 95 -3.11 -1.83 9.21
C TRP A 95 -1.92 -1.59 8.28
N LEU A 96 -0.79 -2.27 8.55
CA LEU A 96 0.33 -2.30 7.61
C LEU A 96 -0.13 -2.80 6.24
N ILE A 97 -0.85 -3.93 6.19
CA ILE A 97 -1.33 -4.52 4.94
C ILE A 97 -2.25 -3.54 4.20
N ALA A 98 -3.23 -2.93 4.87
CA ALA A 98 -4.11 -1.93 4.27
C ALA A 98 -3.31 -0.75 3.68
N PHE A 99 -2.30 -0.28 4.40
CA PHE A 99 -1.40 0.77 3.90
C PHE A 99 -0.61 0.33 2.67
N LEU A 100 -0.04 -0.88 2.67
CA LEU A 100 0.69 -1.43 1.52
C LEU A 100 -0.21 -1.61 0.30
N VAL A 101 -1.46 -2.06 0.49
CA VAL A 101 -2.48 -2.15 -0.55
C VAL A 101 -2.73 -0.78 -1.19
N ARG A 102 -2.89 0.26 -0.37
CA ARG A 102 -3.11 1.63 -0.87
C ARG A 102 -1.87 2.20 -1.55
N ALA A 103 -0.70 2.10 -0.94
CA ALA A 103 0.56 2.57 -1.52
C ALA A 103 0.81 1.92 -2.90
N THR A 104 0.55 0.61 -3.01
CA THR A 104 0.63 -0.13 -4.28
C THR A 104 -0.42 0.36 -5.28
N SER A 105 -1.67 0.58 -4.85
CA SER A 105 -2.75 1.14 -5.68
C SER A 105 -2.39 2.49 -6.33
N PHE A 106 -1.71 3.36 -5.58
CA PHE A 106 -1.23 4.66 -6.05
C PHE A 106 0.13 4.61 -6.73
N GLN A 107 0.80 3.45 -6.78
CA GLN A 107 2.17 3.29 -7.25
C GLN A 107 3.13 4.27 -6.55
N LEU A 108 2.88 4.54 -5.27
CA LEU A 108 3.72 5.40 -4.45
C LEU A 108 5.02 4.63 -4.14
N PRO A 109 6.20 5.11 -4.55
CA PRO A 109 7.45 4.52 -4.12
C PRO A 109 7.53 4.55 -2.59
N LEU A 110 7.64 3.36 -1.99
CA LEU A 110 7.56 3.17 -0.55
C LEU A 110 8.79 2.41 -0.08
N GLU A 111 9.52 3.02 0.82
CA GLU A 111 10.54 2.36 1.61
C GLU A 111 9.99 2.01 2.99
N TRP A 112 10.05 0.74 3.33
CA TRP A 112 9.71 0.24 4.65
C TRP A 112 10.49 -1.05 4.90
N GLY A 113 10.52 -1.54 6.13
CA GLY A 113 11.21 -2.79 6.40
C GLY A 113 11.22 -3.18 7.86
N GLY A 114 11.71 -4.39 8.10
CA GLY A 114 11.70 -5.04 9.40
C GLY A 114 11.59 -6.56 9.26
N PRO A 115 11.58 -7.31 10.37
CA PRO A 115 11.27 -8.73 10.35
C PRO A 115 9.83 -8.95 9.85
N VAL A 116 9.64 -9.72 8.78
CA VAL A 116 8.32 -9.97 8.15
C VAL A 116 7.94 -11.44 8.17
N ALA A 117 8.75 -12.30 8.79
CA ALA A 117 8.51 -13.75 8.84
C ALA A 117 7.13 -14.13 9.43
N ASP A 118 6.58 -13.31 10.33
CA ASP A 118 5.26 -13.55 10.95
C ASP A 118 4.09 -13.05 10.09
N LEU A 119 4.35 -12.39 8.96
CA LEU A 119 3.31 -11.98 8.01
C LEU A 119 2.98 -13.14 7.06
N PRO A 120 1.74 -13.19 6.52
CA PRO A 120 1.33 -14.19 5.54
C PRO A 120 1.93 -13.89 4.16
N CYS A 121 3.25 -13.89 4.06
CA CYS A 121 4.02 -13.32 2.96
C CYS A 121 3.63 -13.85 1.57
N GLY A 122 3.29 -15.14 1.45
CA GLY A 122 2.81 -15.72 0.19
C GLY A 122 1.53 -15.07 -0.36
N LEU A 123 0.73 -14.41 0.50
CA LEU A 123 -0.45 -13.63 0.10
C LEU A 123 -0.13 -12.17 -0.24
N LEU A 124 1.04 -11.67 0.18
CA LEU A 124 1.38 -10.25 0.17
C LEU A 124 2.44 -9.88 -0.88
N PHE A 125 3.06 -10.87 -1.54
CA PHE A 125 4.14 -10.62 -2.50
C PHE A 125 3.76 -9.68 -3.65
N HIS A 126 2.47 -9.51 -3.98
CA HIS A 126 2.00 -8.54 -4.98
C HIS A 126 2.00 -7.08 -4.50
N LEU A 127 2.24 -6.83 -3.21
CA LEU A 127 2.30 -5.50 -2.60
C LEU A 127 3.74 -4.99 -2.52
N ALA A 128 3.89 -3.67 -2.41
CA ALA A 128 5.16 -2.98 -2.25
C ALA A 128 6.07 -3.70 -1.24
N PRO A 129 7.21 -4.28 -1.68
CA PRO A 129 8.01 -5.14 -0.83
C PRO A 129 8.80 -4.32 0.19
N PRO A 130 9.17 -4.91 1.35
CA PRO A 130 10.08 -4.27 2.29
C PRO A 130 11.44 -4.05 1.63
N ALA A 131 12.04 -2.87 1.79
CA ALA A 131 13.36 -2.51 1.30
C ALA A 131 14.49 -3.24 2.05
N PHE A 132 14.28 -3.54 3.34
CA PHE A 132 15.21 -4.25 4.20
C PHE A 132 14.45 -5.19 5.16
N GLY A 133 15.12 -6.20 5.71
CA GLY A 133 14.51 -7.17 6.63
C GLY A 133 15.23 -8.50 6.65
N ASP A 134 14.54 -9.52 7.13
CA ASP A 134 14.99 -10.92 7.18
C ASP A 134 15.07 -11.59 5.78
N GLU A 135 15.38 -12.89 5.75
CA GLU A 135 15.43 -13.66 4.50
C GLU A 135 14.08 -13.66 3.75
N VAL A 136 12.96 -13.63 4.50
CA VAL A 136 11.61 -13.61 3.93
C VAL A 136 11.35 -12.28 3.21
N ALA A 137 11.83 -11.16 3.75
CA ALA A 137 11.84 -9.87 3.06
C ALA A 137 12.60 -9.94 1.72
N GLY A 138 13.71 -10.68 1.69
CA GLY A 138 14.47 -10.94 0.45
C GLY A 138 13.65 -11.72 -0.59
N LYS A 139 12.95 -12.77 -0.16
CA LYS A 139 12.05 -13.56 -1.02
C LYS A 139 10.88 -12.72 -1.55
N TRP A 140 10.31 -11.86 -0.70
CA TRP A 140 9.27 -10.90 -1.10
C TRP A 140 9.76 -10.00 -2.23
N ARG A 141 10.92 -9.34 -2.05
CA ARG A 141 11.51 -8.49 -3.09
C ARG A 141 11.74 -9.25 -4.41
N ALA A 142 12.21 -10.49 -4.34
CA ALA A 142 12.45 -11.31 -5.53
C ALA A 142 11.16 -11.71 -6.26
N ALA A 143 10.09 -12.05 -5.51
CA ALA A 143 8.81 -12.49 -6.04
C ALA A 143 7.90 -11.35 -6.51
N HIS A 144 8.04 -10.16 -5.94
CA HIS A 144 7.12 -9.04 -6.18
C HIS A 144 7.04 -8.63 -7.65
N ARG A 145 5.82 -8.60 -8.19
CA ARG A 145 5.50 -7.98 -9.47
C ARG A 145 4.20 -7.19 -9.33
N TYR A 146 4.20 -5.96 -9.85
CA TYR A 146 2.96 -5.19 -9.98
C TYR A 146 2.01 -5.89 -10.96
N GLY A 147 0.71 -5.87 -10.65
CA GLY A 147 -0.34 -6.48 -11.47
C GLY A 147 -0.71 -7.90 -11.04
N GLN A 148 -0.13 -8.43 -9.96
CA GLN A 148 -0.40 -9.80 -9.52
C GLN A 148 -1.71 -9.99 -8.76
N CYS A 149 -2.25 -8.99 -8.06
CA CYS A 149 -3.56 -9.13 -7.42
C CYS A 149 -4.22 -7.76 -7.27
N TYR A 150 -5.20 -7.48 -8.13
CA TYR A 150 -5.80 -6.17 -8.25
C TYR A 150 -7.28 -6.25 -8.62
N TRP A 151 -8.01 -5.16 -8.42
CA TRP A 151 -9.40 -5.06 -8.83
C TRP A 151 -9.73 -3.77 -9.57
N ARG A 152 -10.83 -3.82 -10.32
CA ARG A 152 -11.40 -2.70 -11.07
C ARG A 152 -12.87 -2.52 -10.70
N ARG A 153 -13.27 -1.26 -10.56
CA ARG A 153 -14.66 -0.89 -10.28
C ARG A 153 -15.48 -0.90 -11.56
N GLY A 154 -16.58 -1.63 -11.55
CA GLY A 154 -17.66 -1.52 -12.53
C GLY A 154 -18.94 -0.94 -11.91
N PRO A 155 -19.98 -0.66 -12.71
CA PRO A 155 -21.29 -0.29 -12.18
C PRO A 155 -21.92 -1.46 -11.43
N GLY A 156 -21.91 -1.41 -10.09
CA GLY A 156 -22.51 -2.46 -9.24
C GLY A 156 -21.68 -3.75 -9.13
N PHE A 157 -20.41 -3.73 -9.52
CA PHE A 157 -19.52 -4.89 -9.34
C PHE A 157 -18.04 -4.49 -9.18
N ALA A 158 -17.24 -5.42 -8.68
CA ALA A 158 -15.78 -5.37 -8.73
C ALA A 158 -15.24 -6.60 -9.49
N ALA A 159 -14.40 -6.36 -10.50
CA ALA A 159 -13.67 -7.43 -11.19
C ALA A 159 -12.27 -7.54 -10.59
N VAL A 160 -11.92 -8.71 -10.06
CA VAL A 160 -10.65 -8.99 -9.39
C VAL A 160 -9.83 -9.95 -10.23
N GLN A 161 -8.61 -9.56 -10.59
CA GLN A 161 -7.65 -10.46 -11.22
C GLN A 161 -6.58 -10.83 -10.20
N ASP A 162 -6.36 -12.13 -10.01
CA ASP A 162 -5.37 -12.70 -9.11
C ASP A 162 -4.44 -13.65 -9.87
N LEU A 163 -3.23 -13.18 -10.15
CA LEU A 163 -2.15 -13.86 -10.86
C LEU A 163 -1.01 -14.24 -9.90
N ARG A 164 -1.28 -14.37 -8.60
CA ARG A 164 -0.28 -14.83 -7.62
C ARG A 164 0.08 -16.31 -7.82
N GLU A 165 -0.80 -17.08 -8.46
CA GLU A 165 -0.60 -18.48 -8.81
C GLU A 165 -0.78 -18.72 -10.31
N ASP A 166 -0.30 -19.88 -10.79
CA ASP A 166 -0.47 -20.34 -12.16
C ASP A 166 -1.23 -21.69 -12.16
N PRO A 167 -2.44 -21.77 -12.74
CA PRO A 167 -3.17 -20.68 -13.39
C PRO A 167 -3.70 -19.65 -12.40
N GLY A 168 -3.79 -18.39 -12.85
CA GLY A 168 -4.40 -17.31 -12.07
C GLY A 168 -5.93 -17.44 -12.00
N ALA A 169 -6.54 -16.70 -11.07
CA ALA A 169 -7.98 -16.64 -10.84
C ALA A 169 -8.58 -15.28 -11.25
N HIS A 170 -9.85 -15.30 -11.65
CA HIS A 170 -10.64 -14.11 -11.96
C HIS A 170 -11.99 -14.19 -11.25
N PHE A 171 -12.32 -13.15 -10.49
CA PHE A 171 -13.57 -13.05 -9.75
C PHE A 171 -14.36 -11.83 -10.22
N VAL A 172 -15.69 -11.98 -10.26
CA VAL A 172 -16.63 -10.85 -10.43
C VAL A 172 -17.52 -10.82 -9.21
N ILE A 173 -17.30 -9.83 -8.34
CA ILE A 173 -18.06 -9.62 -7.12
C ILE A 173 -19.20 -8.65 -7.45
N HIS A 174 -20.44 -9.14 -7.49
CA HIS A 174 -21.62 -8.34 -7.81
C HIS A 174 -22.78 -8.51 -6.83
N GLU A 175 -22.70 -9.50 -5.92
CA GLU A 175 -23.69 -9.65 -4.85
C GLU A 175 -23.56 -8.43 -3.92
N PRO A 176 -24.65 -7.68 -3.64
CA PRO A 176 -24.57 -6.41 -2.93
C PRO A 176 -23.91 -6.46 -1.55
N GLY A 177 -24.17 -7.49 -0.73
CA GLY A 177 -23.59 -7.66 0.59
C GLY A 177 -22.08 -7.91 0.54
N LEU A 178 -21.66 -8.88 -0.28
CA LEU A 178 -20.27 -9.23 -0.55
C LEU A 178 -19.50 -8.05 -1.13
N LEU A 179 -20.10 -7.32 -2.08
CA LEU A 179 -19.47 -6.15 -2.68
C LEU A 179 -19.28 -5.02 -1.66
N ALA A 180 -20.28 -4.79 -0.80
CA ALA A 180 -20.20 -3.81 0.27
C ALA A 180 -19.10 -4.18 1.28
N LEU A 181 -19.03 -5.44 1.70
CA LEU A 181 -17.96 -5.91 2.59
C LEU A 181 -16.58 -5.84 1.92
N PHE A 182 -16.47 -6.25 0.66
CA PHE A 182 -15.23 -6.17 -0.12
C PHE A 182 -14.69 -4.73 -0.16
N HIS A 183 -15.58 -3.74 -0.33
CA HIS A 183 -15.18 -2.32 -0.25
C HIS A 183 -14.82 -1.87 1.17
N ARG A 184 -15.54 -2.32 2.20
CA ARG A 184 -15.23 -2.01 3.60
C ARG A 184 -13.87 -2.53 4.03
N LEU A 185 -13.47 -3.71 3.55
CA LEU A 185 -12.17 -4.33 3.81
C LEU A 185 -10.98 -3.59 3.18
N ALA A 186 -11.20 -2.47 2.47
CA ALA A 186 -10.15 -1.52 2.17
C ALA A 186 -9.51 -0.95 3.46
N ASP A 187 -10.25 -0.94 4.55
CA ASP A 187 -9.76 -0.67 5.91
C ASP A 187 -9.83 -1.95 6.76
N PRO A 188 -8.95 -2.10 7.77
CA PRO A 188 -9.05 -3.20 8.71
C PRO A 188 -10.39 -3.18 9.46
N VAL A 189 -11.05 -4.33 9.57
CA VAL A 189 -12.34 -4.50 10.25
C VAL A 189 -12.23 -5.57 11.34
N GLU A 190 -12.69 -5.26 12.55
CA GLU A 190 -12.82 -6.22 13.63
C GLU A 190 -13.90 -7.27 13.27
N VAL A 191 -13.52 -8.54 13.23
CA VAL A 191 -14.43 -9.64 12.86
C VAL A 191 -15.56 -9.80 13.88
N ALA A 192 -15.31 -9.44 15.14
CA ALA A 192 -16.31 -9.43 16.21
C ALA A 192 -17.46 -8.46 15.94
N ASP A 193 -17.23 -7.37 15.20
CA ASP A 193 -18.22 -6.34 14.88
C ASP A 193 -19.08 -6.70 13.66
N LEU A 194 -18.73 -7.77 12.94
CA LEU A 194 -19.46 -8.19 11.74
C LEU A 194 -20.79 -8.88 12.10
N GLY A 195 -21.83 -8.65 11.29
CA GLY A 195 -23.07 -9.41 11.34
C GLY A 195 -22.90 -10.85 10.84
N ALA A 196 -23.93 -11.69 10.99
CA ALA A 196 -23.88 -13.08 10.54
C ALA A 196 -23.64 -13.20 9.02
N ASP A 197 -24.31 -12.37 8.23
CA ASP A 197 -24.17 -12.32 6.78
C ASP A 197 -22.78 -11.84 6.38
N ASP A 198 -22.28 -10.73 6.96
CA ASP A 198 -20.92 -10.24 6.72
C ASP A 198 -19.85 -11.29 7.07
N ARG A 199 -20.04 -12.08 8.13
CA ARG A 199 -19.12 -13.18 8.44
C ARG A 199 -19.17 -14.29 7.40
N ALA A 200 -20.29 -14.52 6.73
CA ALA A 200 -20.37 -15.47 5.62
C ALA A 200 -19.60 -14.95 4.40
N HIS A 201 -19.86 -13.70 4.02
CA HIS A 201 -19.13 -13.03 2.95
C HIS A 201 -17.62 -12.96 3.22
N LEU A 202 -17.21 -12.73 4.47
CA LEU A 202 -15.81 -12.73 4.86
C LEU A 202 -15.18 -14.12 4.61
N ARG A 203 -15.86 -15.21 4.98
CA ARG A 203 -15.37 -16.58 4.70
C ARG A 203 -15.15 -16.79 3.20
N ASP A 204 -16.11 -16.36 2.37
CA ASP A 204 -15.97 -16.47 0.91
C ASP A 204 -14.73 -15.71 0.40
N LEU A 205 -14.46 -14.51 0.95
CA LEU A 205 -13.28 -13.71 0.60
C LEU A 205 -11.95 -14.32 1.11
N LEU A 206 -11.96 -14.94 2.29
CA LEU A 206 -10.81 -15.65 2.85
C LEU A 206 -10.49 -16.91 2.04
N ASP A 207 -11.51 -17.69 1.69
CA ASP A 207 -11.38 -18.90 0.88
C ASP A 207 -10.87 -18.57 -0.54
N ALA A 208 -11.34 -17.47 -1.12
CA ALA A 208 -10.84 -16.92 -2.38
C ALA A 208 -9.48 -16.21 -2.25
N ARG A 209 -8.89 -16.14 -1.04
CA ARG A 209 -7.62 -15.46 -0.73
C ARG A 209 -7.63 -13.97 -1.11
N LEU A 210 -8.80 -13.34 -1.16
CA LEU A 210 -8.98 -11.90 -1.43
C LEU A 210 -8.95 -11.05 -0.15
N ALA A 211 -8.97 -11.70 1.01
CA ALA A 211 -8.77 -11.10 2.31
C ALA A 211 -7.81 -11.94 3.15
N VAL A 212 -7.35 -11.38 4.26
CA VAL A 212 -6.69 -12.13 5.33
C VAL A 212 -7.23 -11.69 6.68
N GLU A 213 -7.29 -12.62 7.63
CA GLU A 213 -7.62 -12.35 9.03
C GLU A 213 -6.38 -12.57 9.89
N LEU A 214 -6.01 -11.56 10.69
CA LEU A 214 -4.89 -11.61 11.61
C LEU A 214 -5.32 -11.06 12.97
N GLY A 215 -5.30 -11.91 13.99
CA GLY A 215 -5.65 -11.50 15.36
C GLY A 215 -7.07 -10.97 15.51
N GLY A 216 -8.05 -11.56 14.80
CA GLY A 216 -9.46 -11.16 14.85
C GLY A 216 -9.81 -9.95 13.96
N VAL A 217 -8.87 -9.49 13.15
CA VAL A 217 -9.05 -8.33 12.27
C VAL A 217 -8.86 -8.75 10.81
N ALA A 218 -9.84 -8.45 9.97
CA ALA A 218 -9.83 -8.75 8.55
C ALA A 218 -9.41 -7.54 7.70
N VAL A 219 -8.66 -7.79 6.62
CA VAL A 219 -8.26 -6.76 5.64
C VAL A 219 -8.23 -7.34 4.22
N GLY A 220 -8.64 -6.55 3.24
CA GLY A 220 -8.65 -6.92 1.82
C GLY A 220 -7.25 -6.85 1.19
N LEU A 221 -6.99 -7.73 0.24
CA LEU A 221 -5.67 -7.87 -0.41
C LEU A 221 -5.57 -7.27 -1.82
N PRO A 222 -6.60 -7.36 -2.69
CA PRO A 222 -6.52 -6.76 -4.02
C PRO A 222 -6.46 -5.24 -3.92
N TYR A 223 -5.44 -4.63 -4.53
CA TYR A 223 -5.39 -3.17 -4.64
C TYR A 223 -6.24 -2.69 -5.83
N ARG A 224 -6.76 -1.46 -5.74
CA ARG A 224 -7.49 -0.87 -6.87
C ARG A 224 -6.52 -0.50 -7.97
N LEU A 225 -6.70 -1.03 -9.18
CA LEU A 225 -5.94 -0.57 -10.34
C LEU A 225 -6.45 0.81 -10.77
N ARG A 226 -5.67 1.86 -10.53
CA ARG A 226 -6.05 3.26 -10.83
C ARG A 226 -5.57 3.77 -12.17
N ARG A 227 -4.48 3.20 -12.67
CA ARG A 227 -3.85 3.56 -13.94
C ARG A 227 -3.53 2.28 -14.70
N TRP A 228 -3.80 2.29 -16.00
CA TRP A 228 -3.45 1.17 -16.85
C TRP A 228 -1.96 1.26 -17.21
N PRO A 229 -1.14 0.22 -17.00
CA PRO A 229 0.21 0.20 -17.54
C PRO A 229 0.11 0.16 -19.08
N ALA A 230 0.65 1.19 -19.75
CA ALA A 230 0.73 1.26 -21.21
C ALA A 230 2.18 1.00 -21.68
N PRO A 231 2.42 0.36 -22.84
CA PRO A 231 1.44 -0.11 -23.82
C PRO A 231 1.05 -1.57 -23.59
N VAL A 232 -0.23 -1.88 -23.81
CA VAL A 232 -0.69 -3.24 -24.07
C VAL A 232 -0.13 -3.62 -25.43
N ILE A 233 0.84 -4.53 -25.46
CA ILE A 233 1.07 -5.37 -26.63
C ILE A 233 0.21 -6.60 -26.38
N ASP A 234 -0.82 -6.77 -27.19
CA ASP A 234 -1.64 -7.98 -27.21
C ASP A 234 -0.69 -9.19 -27.42
N PHE A 235 -0.74 -10.16 -26.51
CA PHE A 235 -0.13 -11.48 -26.70
C PHE A 235 -1.22 -12.47 -27.13
#